data_AF-A0A933XVU8-F1
#
_entry.id   AF-A0A933XVU8-F1
#
_cell.length_a   1.000
_cell.length_b   1.000
_cell.length_c   1.000
_cell.angle_alpha   90.00
_cell.angle_beta   90.00
_cell.angle_gamma   90.00
#
_symmetry.space_group_name_H-M   'P 1'
#
loop_
_entity.id
_entity.type
_entity.pdbx_description
1 polymer ?
#
loop_
_entity_poly.entity_id
_entity_poly.type
_entity_poly.pdbx_seq_one_letter_code
_entity_poly.pdbx_strand_id
1 'polypeptide(L)'
;MIWLNACSDTGRGHDFCVTKDNVETEYIEVKTKQGDEEEFVDITGTQWEFARKLFDQNEGGKYWIYVVVNAGQKNAKIKKIQNPIKLWKDGKFAHPIRFKI
;
A
#
# COMPACT_ATOMS: atom_id res chain seq x y z
N MET A 1 -11.35 -12.57 1.81
CA MET A 1 -10.74 -11.26 2.12
C MET A 1 -10.72 -11.11 3.62
N ILE A 2 -9.56 -10.85 4.20
CA ILE A 2 -9.37 -10.66 5.63
C ILE A 2 -9.02 -9.19 5.86
N TRP A 3 -9.75 -8.52 6.76
CA TRP A 3 -9.49 -7.12 7.15
C TRP A 3 -8.70 -7.11 8.46
N LEU A 4 -7.46 -6.66 8.41
CA LEU A 4 -6.51 -6.79 9.53
C LEU A 4 -6.62 -5.67 10.56
N ASN A 5 -7.16 -4.51 10.17
CA ASN A 5 -7.37 -3.38 11.09
C ASN A 5 -8.69 -3.47 11.87
N ALA A 6 -9.50 -4.51 11.65
CA ALA A 6 -10.73 -4.73 12.41
C ALA A 6 -10.46 -5.03 13.89
N CYS A 7 -9.31 -5.66 14.19
CA CYS A 7 -8.86 -6.00 15.55
C CYS A 7 -7.46 -5.41 15.77
N SER A 8 -7.42 -4.10 16.01
CA SER A 8 -6.22 -3.27 16.21
C SER A 8 -5.20 -3.31 15.05
N ASP A 9 -4.40 -2.25 14.95
CA ASP A 9 -3.35 -2.14 13.93
C ASP A 9 -2.25 -3.17 14.26
N THR A 10 -2.37 -4.38 13.74
CA THR A 10 -1.49 -5.52 14.08
C THR A 10 -0.08 -5.38 13.51
N GLY A 11 0.23 -4.29 12.80
CA GLY A 11 1.57 -4.02 12.26
C GLY A 11 1.99 -4.97 11.14
N ARG A 12 1.03 -5.60 10.42
CA ARG A 12 1.32 -6.57 9.34
C ARG A 12 1.78 -5.94 8.03
N GLY A 13 1.86 -4.61 7.97
CA GLY A 13 2.35 -3.87 6.80
C GLY A 13 1.35 -3.78 5.64
N HIS A 14 0.08 -4.15 5.86
CA HIS A 14 -1.04 -4.02 4.93
C HIS A 14 -2.37 -4.10 5.67
N ASP A 15 -3.45 -3.56 5.09
CA ASP A 15 -4.78 -3.51 5.69
C ASP A 15 -5.65 -4.72 5.33
N PHE A 16 -5.51 -5.22 4.09
CA PHE A 16 -6.29 -6.35 3.58
C PHE A 16 -5.41 -7.43 2.98
N CYS A 17 -5.77 -8.69 3.23
CA CYS A 17 -5.24 -9.84 2.51
C CYS A 17 -6.36 -10.51 1.70
N VAL A 18 -6.09 -10.75 0.41
CA VAL A 18 -6.95 -11.53 -0.47
C VAL A 18 -6.39 -12.95 -0.52
N THR A 19 -7.25 -13.92 -0.27
CA THR A 19 -6.93 -15.34 -0.32
C THR A 19 -7.80 -16.03 -1.36
N LYS A 20 -7.21 -16.97 -2.10
CA LYS A 20 -7.90 -17.89 -3.00
C LYS A 20 -7.46 -19.31 -2.66
N ASP A 21 -8.40 -20.19 -2.37
CA ASP A 21 -8.12 -21.58 -1.98
C ASP A 21 -7.09 -21.68 -0.83
N ASN A 22 -7.23 -20.80 0.18
CA ASN A 22 -6.33 -20.63 1.33
C ASN A 22 -4.90 -20.16 0.99
N VAL A 23 -4.64 -19.73 -0.24
CA VAL A 23 -3.38 -19.13 -0.66
C VAL A 23 -3.51 -17.62 -0.69
N GLU A 24 -2.59 -16.89 -0.06
CA GLU A 24 -2.53 -15.43 -0.10
C GLU A 24 -2.08 -14.97 -1.49
N THR A 25 -2.96 -14.24 -2.18
CA THR A 25 -2.75 -13.78 -3.57
C THR A 25 -2.48 -12.30 -3.66
N GLU A 26 -3.03 -11.49 -2.74
CA GLU A 26 -2.80 -10.05 -2.71
C GLU A 26 -2.73 -9.51 -1.28
N TYR A 27 -1.90 -8.49 -1.11
CA TYR A 27 -1.80 -7.68 0.10
C TYR A 27 -2.05 -6.22 -0.29
N ILE A 28 -3.00 -5.58 0.37
CA ILE A 28 -3.48 -4.25 -0.01
C ILE A 28 -3.34 -3.31 1.18
N GLU A 29 -2.56 -2.26 0.99
CA GLU A 29 -2.49 -1.08 1.86
C GLU A 29 -3.43 0.00 1.32
N VAL A 30 -4.26 0.60 2.17
CA VAL A 30 -5.22 1.64 1.77
C VAL A 30 -4.81 2.98 2.35
N LYS A 31 -4.79 4.00 1.49
CA LYS A 31 -4.54 5.39 1.86
C LYS A 31 -5.68 6.26 1.38
N THR A 32 -5.99 7.32 2.10
CA THR A 32 -7.10 8.21 1.79
C THR A 32 -6.64 9.66 1.76
N LYS A 33 -7.15 10.44 0.81
CA LYS A 33 -7.03 11.91 0.82
C LYS A 33 -8.35 12.57 0.43
N GLN A 34 -8.61 13.75 0.98
CA GLN A 34 -9.89 14.46 0.84
C GLN A 34 -9.97 15.33 -0.44
N GLY A 35 -8.84 15.74 -1.02
CA GLY A 35 -8.75 16.51 -2.27
C GLY A 35 -8.14 15.72 -3.43
N ASP A 36 -8.18 16.30 -4.64
CA ASP A 36 -7.59 15.70 -5.83
C ASP A 36 -6.17 16.20 -6.15
N GLU A 37 -5.74 17.27 -5.47
CA GLU A 37 -4.42 17.91 -5.59
C GLU A 37 -3.26 16.90 -5.49
N GLU A 38 -2.16 17.15 -6.19
CA GLU A 38 -0.96 16.30 -6.12
C GLU A 38 -0.29 16.38 -4.73
N GLU A 39 -0.76 15.54 -3.82
CA GLU A 39 -0.20 15.37 -2.48
C GLU A 39 0.61 14.08 -2.36
N PHE A 40 1.64 14.15 -1.53
CA PHE A 40 2.39 12.97 -1.10
C PHE A 40 1.51 12.08 -0.24
N VAL A 41 1.58 10.78 -0.49
CA VAL A 41 0.94 9.76 0.34
C VAL A 41 2.02 9.09 1.17
N ASP A 42 1.93 9.22 2.49
CA ASP A 42 2.91 8.64 3.40
C ASP A 42 2.71 7.12 3.51
N ILE A 43 3.81 6.37 3.36
CA ILE A 43 3.90 4.94 3.63
C ILE A 43 4.75 4.76 4.88
N THR A 44 4.27 3.98 5.84
CA THR A 44 5.02 3.72 7.08
C THR A 44 6.21 2.81 6.83
N GLY A 45 7.20 2.82 7.72
CA GLY A 45 8.36 1.92 7.62
C GLY A 45 7.94 0.45 7.55
N THR A 46 7.01 0.03 8.39
CA THR A 46 6.48 -1.35 8.40
C THR A 46 5.83 -1.76 7.09
N GLN A 47 5.05 -0.86 6.47
CA GLN A 47 4.42 -1.10 5.17
C GLN A 47 5.48 -1.21 4.06
N TRP A 48 6.46 -0.32 4.09
CA TRP A 48 7.57 -0.32 3.14
C TRP A 48 8.43 -1.58 3.25
N GLU A 49 8.77 -1.99 4.47
CA GLU A 49 9.58 -3.19 4.71
C GLU A 49 8.85 -4.46 4.29
N PHE A 50 7.54 -4.56 4.51
CA PHE A 50 6.74 -5.67 4.04
C PHE A 50 6.69 -5.73 2.50
N ALA A 51 6.46 -4.60 1.84
CA ALA A 51 6.51 -4.51 0.38
C ALA A 51 7.89 -4.89 -0.17
N ARG A 52 8.98 -4.45 0.49
CA ARG A 52 10.37 -4.80 0.14
C ARG A 52 10.63 -6.30 0.28
N LYS A 53 10.20 -6.90 1.39
CA LYS A 53 10.33 -8.35 1.61
C LYS A 53 9.68 -9.15 0.48
N LEU A 54 8.45 -8.79 0.08
CA LEU A 54 7.77 -9.45 -1.04
C LEU A 54 8.54 -9.25 -2.35
N PHE A 55 9.03 -8.05 -2.63
CA PHE A 55 9.84 -7.78 -3.82
C PHE A 55 11.10 -8.66 -3.86
N ASP A 56 11.85 -8.73 -2.76
CA ASP A 56 13.09 -9.50 -2.68
C ASP A 56 12.84 -11.02 -2.79
N GLN A 57 11.64 -11.49 -2.44
CA GLN A 57 11.18 -12.87 -2.62
C GLN A 57 10.58 -13.14 -4.02
N ASN A 58 10.68 -12.19 -4.95
CA ASN A 58 10.07 -12.24 -6.29
C ASN A 58 8.53 -12.32 -6.26
N GLU A 59 7.91 -11.90 -5.14
CA GLU A 59 6.46 -11.83 -4.93
C GLU A 59 5.92 -10.39 -4.90
N GLY A 60 6.73 -9.38 -5.26
CA GLY A 60 6.35 -7.96 -5.18
C GLY A 60 5.09 -7.60 -5.98
N GLY A 61 4.71 -8.41 -6.98
CA GLY A 61 3.43 -8.28 -7.70
C GLY A 61 2.18 -8.53 -6.85
N LYS A 62 2.31 -9.18 -5.68
CA LYS A 62 1.19 -9.38 -4.75
C LYS A 62 0.85 -8.13 -3.95
N TYR A 63 1.75 -7.15 -3.86
CA TYR A 63 1.56 -5.96 -3.02
C TYR A 63 0.96 -4.78 -3.79
N TRP A 64 -0.08 -4.19 -3.22
CA TRP A 64 -0.83 -3.08 -3.77
C TRP A 64 -0.98 -1.94 -2.77
N ILE A 65 -0.92 -0.71 -3.27
CA ILE A 65 -1.36 0.49 -2.55
C ILE A 65 -2.59 1.03 -3.26
N TYR A 66 -3.69 1.12 -2.53
CA TYR A 66 -4.95 1.68 -3.01
C TYR A 66 -5.12 3.07 -2.40
N VAL A 67 -5.07 4.11 -3.23
CA VAL A 67 -5.26 5.49 -2.80
C VAL A 67 -6.68 5.93 -3.15
N VAL A 68 -7.52 6.10 -2.14
CA VAL A 68 -8.84 6.71 -2.26
C VAL A 68 -8.67 8.22 -2.31
N VAL A 69 -8.97 8.80 -3.48
CA VAL A 69 -8.93 10.23 -3.77
C VAL A 69 -10.34 10.80 -3.66
N ASN A 70 -10.47 12.05 -3.18
CA ASN A 70 -11.76 12.69 -2.90
C ASN A 70 -12.62 11.87 -1.92
N ALA A 71 -11.99 11.33 -0.88
CA ALA A 71 -12.68 10.55 0.14
C ALA A 71 -13.78 11.40 0.80
N GLY A 72 -15.00 10.83 0.92
CA GLY A 72 -16.17 11.53 1.44
C GLY A 72 -16.93 12.38 0.43
N GLN A 73 -16.45 12.50 -0.82
CA GLN A 73 -17.12 13.22 -1.90
C GLN A 73 -17.81 12.27 -2.89
N LYS A 74 -18.81 12.77 -3.63
CA LYS A 74 -19.56 11.97 -4.63
C LYS A 74 -18.67 11.46 -5.78
N ASN A 75 -17.56 12.13 -6.05
CA ASN A 75 -16.62 11.82 -7.12
C ASN A 75 -15.37 11.08 -6.62
N ALA A 76 -15.48 10.35 -5.50
CA ALA A 76 -14.41 9.52 -4.97
C ALA A 76 -13.88 8.51 -6.01
N LYS A 77 -12.56 8.33 -6.07
CA LYS A 77 -11.89 7.43 -7.03
C LYS A 77 -10.78 6.66 -6.33
N ILE A 78 -10.48 5.46 -6.82
CA ILE A 78 -9.37 4.64 -6.33
C ILE A 78 -8.25 4.62 -7.37
N LYS A 79 -7.08 5.11 -7.00
CA LYS A 79 -5.84 4.88 -7.76
C LYS A 79 -5.15 3.64 -7.19
N LYS A 80 -4.70 2.74 -8.06
CA LYS A 80 -4.05 1.49 -7.68
C LYS A 80 -2.59 1.51 -8.12
N ILE A 81 -1.69 1.19 -7.20
CA ILE A 81 -0.25 1.10 -7.44
C ILE A 81 0.17 -0.32 -7.09
N GLN A 82 0.71 -1.05 -8.06
CA GLN A 82 1.23 -2.40 -7.86
C GLN A 82 2.75 -2.37 -7.75
N ASN A 83 3.31 -3.22 -6.89
CA ASN A 83 4.75 -3.41 -6.78
C ASN A 83 5.52 -2.08 -6.59
N PRO A 84 5.24 -1.34 -5.50
CA PRO A 84 5.79 0.00 -5.27
C PRO A 84 7.32 0.01 -5.19
N ILE A 85 7.94 -1.08 -4.73
CA ILE A 85 9.40 -1.23 -4.64
C ILE A 85 10.04 -1.28 -6.02
N LYS A 86 9.45 -2.02 -6.97
CA LYS A 86 9.92 -2.02 -8.36
C LYS A 86 9.86 -0.62 -8.95
N LEU A 87 8.72 0.05 -8.78
CA LEU A 87 8.51 1.39 -9.31
C LEU A 87 9.50 2.40 -8.71
N TRP A 88 9.86 2.27 -7.43
CA TRP A 88 10.92 3.05 -6.80
C TRP A 88 12.31 2.74 -7.39
N LYS A 89 12.68 1.47 -7.54
CA LYS A 89 13.97 1.07 -8.15
C LYS A 89 14.08 1.51 -9.61
N ASP A 90 12.97 1.54 -10.35
CA ASP A 90 12.89 2.00 -11.73
C ASP A 90 12.90 3.55 -11.85
N GLY A 91 13.00 4.28 -10.74
CA GLY A 91 13.01 5.75 -10.71
C GLY A 91 11.64 6.40 -10.96
N LYS A 92 10.56 5.62 -10.90
CA LYS A 92 9.17 6.11 -11.12
C LYS A 92 8.52 6.65 -9.84
N PHE A 93 9.13 6.45 -8.67
CA PHE A 93 8.73 7.06 -7.40
C PHE A 93 9.90 7.82 -6.76
N ALA A 94 9.64 9.01 -6.22
CA ALA A 94 10.58 9.72 -5.35
C ALA A 94 10.41 9.30 -3.87
N HIS A 95 11.55 9.14 -3.19
CA HIS A 95 11.81 8.77 -1.78
C HIS A 95 10.63 8.56 -0.81
N PRO A 96 10.52 7.36 -0.20
CA PRO A 96 9.71 7.15 0.99
C PRO A 96 10.56 6.66 2.18
N ILE A 97 11.50 7.48 2.66
CA ILE A 97 11.94 7.36 4.06
C ILE A 97 12.27 8.76 4.57
N ARG A 98 11.33 9.42 5.26
CA ARG A 98 11.66 10.54 6.13
C ARG A 98 12.42 9.96 7.34
N PHE A 99 13.74 10.06 7.34
CA PHE A 99 14.54 9.77 8.53
C PHE A 99 14.47 10.96 9.49
N LYS A 100 14.15 10.70 10.76
CA LYS A 100 14.40 11.65 11.85
C LYS A 100 15.68 11.20 12.55
N ILE A 101 16.65 12.11 12.67
CA ILE A 101 17.88 11.94 13.46
C ILE A 101 17.51 12.11 14.94
#